data_AF-A0A929FPY5-F1
#
_entry.id   AF-A0A929FPY5-F1
#
_cell.length_a   1.000
_cell.length_b   1.000
_cell.length_c   1.000
_cell.angle_alpha   90.00
_cell.angle_beta   90.00
_cell.angle_gamma   90.00
#
_symmetry.space_group_name_H-M   'P 1'
#
loop_
_entity.id
_entity.type
_entity.pdbx_description
1 polymer ?
#
loop_
_entity_poly.entity_id
_entity_poly.type
_entity_poly.pdbx_seq_one_letter_code
_entity_poly.pdbx_strand_id
1 'polypeptide(L)'
;HQSYCLLMSGSKTDTARQRLGVLEQSQDGFFISEMDMRFRGPGEVLGKRQSGLADFALASLVEDQDVLNLARDAAEKIILRDEALEGLPLMQAELEYRYSKLMGGAILT
;
A
#
# COMPACT_ATOMS: atom_id res chain seq x y z
N HIS A 1 10.36 -14.89 31.97
CA HIS A 1 9.30 -14.20 32.73
C HIS A 1 8.16 -13.87 31.80
N GLN A 2 6.92 -13.99 32.26
CA GLN A 2 5.75 -13.64 31.45
C GLN A 2 5.44 -12.15 31.64
N SER A 3 5.29 -11.45 30.53
CA SER A 3 4.95 -10.03 30.49
C SER A 3 3.47 -9.86 30.18
N TYR A 4 2.87 -8.81 30.72
CA TYR A 4 1.46 -8.49 30.52
C TYR A 4 1.32 -7.05 30.04
N CYS A 5 0.40 -6.82 29.10
CA CYS A 5 0.02 -5.50 28.63
C CYS A 5 -1.45 -5.28 28.96
N LEU A 6 -1.77 -4.22 29.70
CA LEU A 6 -3.12 -3.86 30.08
C LEU A 6 -3.55 -2.63 29.28
N LEU A 7 -4.58 -2.79 28.45
CA LEU A 7 -5.09 -1.72 27.60
C LEU A 7 -6.27 -1.02 28.31
N MET A 8 -6.08 0.25 28.67
CA MET A 8 -7.11 1.07 29.32
C MET A 8 -7.47 2.27 28.43
N SER A 9 -8.76 2.58 28.31
CA SER A 9 -9.22 3.75 27.57
C SER A 9 -10.40 4.43 28.27
N GLY A 10 -10.34 5.76 28.34
CA GLY A 10 -11.44 6.61 28.78
C GLY A 10 -12.39 7.02 27.65
N SER A 11 -12.05 6.72 26.40
CA SER A 11 -12.91 7.01 25.25
C SER A 11 -14.09 6.05 25.19
N LYS A 12 -15.30 6.59 25.01
CA LYS A 12 -16.53 5.80 24.84
C LYS A 12 -16.92 5.60 23.38
N THR A 13 -16.08 6.02 22.43
CA THR A 13 -16.37 5.86 21.00
C THR A 13 -16.15 4.42 20.56
N ASP A 14 -16.98 3.94 19.64
CA ASP A 14 -16.85 2.58 19.11
C ASP A 14 -15.57 2.40 18.30
N THR A 15 -15.10 3.47 17.63
CA THR A 15 -13.80 3.49 16.94
C THR A 15 -12.63 3.22 17.87
N ALA A 16 -12.64 3.78 19.08
CA ALA A 16 -11.59 3.55 20.07
C ALA A 16 -11.62 2.10 20.59
N ARG A 17 -12.81 1.53 20.79
CA ARG A 17 -12.95 0.12 21.17
C ARG A 17 -12.46 -0.82 20.08
N GLN A 18 -12.81 -0.57 18.82
CA GLN A 18 -12.37 -1.37 17.68
C GLN A 18 -10.84 -1.38 17.53
N ARG A 19 -10.18 -0.21 17.67
CA ARG A 19 -8.72 -0.11 17.62
C ARG A 19 -8.03 -0.90 18.74
N LEU A 20 -8.56 -0.85 19.96
CA LEU A 20 -8.03 -1.65 21.07
C LEU A 20 -8.27 -3.15 20.85
N GLY A 21 -9.42 -3.52 20.30
CA GLY A 21 -9.73 -4.91 19.97
C GLY A 21 -8.74 -5.51 18.98
N VAL A 22 -8.27 -4.74 18.00
CA VAL A 22 -7.22 -5.20 17.07
C VAL A 22 -5.90 -5.53 17.77
N LEU A 23 -5.51 -4.73 18.78
CA LEU A 23 -4.30 -4.98 19.58
C LEU A 23 -4.45 -6.21 20.50
N GLU A 24 -5.67 -6.58 20.88
CA GLU A 24 -5.95 -7.80 21.64
C GLU A 24 -5.92 -9.05 20.74
N GLN A 25 -6.37 -8.92 19.49
CA GLN A 25 -6.52 -10.04 18.56
C GLN A 25 -5.20 -10.63 18.05
N SER A 26 -4.11 -9.85 18.00
CA SER A 26 -2.84 -10.30 17.45
C SER A 26 -1.64 -9.58 18.05
N GLN A 27 -0.50 -10.27 18.12
CA GLN A 27 0.81 -9.70 18.42
C GLN A 27 1.69 -9.51 17.16
N ASP A 28 1.17 -9.87 15.98
CA ASP A 28 1.86 -9.67 14.72
C ASP A 28 1.77 -8.20 14.28
N GLY A 29 2.92 -7.56 14.17
CA GLY A 29 3.03 -6.16 13.75
C GLY A 29 2.46 -5.91 12.37
N PHE A 30 2.55 -6.85 11.43
CA PHE A 30 2.02 -6.67 10.08
C PHE A 30 0.50 -6.63 10.08
N PHE A 31 -0.14 -7.54 10.80
CA PHE A 31 -1.61 -7.54 10.97
C PHE A 31 -2.10 -6.23 11.60
N ILE A 32 -1.43 -5.76 12.65
CA ILE A 32 -1.79 -4.50 13.33
C ILE A 32 -1.65 -3.32 12.36
N SER A 33 -0.58 -3.27 11.57
CA SER A 33 -0.36 -2.22 10.57
C SER A 33 -1.42 -2.23 9.47
N GLU A 34 -1.85 -3.40 9.00
CA GLU A 34 -2.91 -3.52 7.99
C GLU A 34 -4.26 -3.01 8.52
N MET A 35 -4.59 -3.37 9.77
CA MET A 35 -5.82 -2.88 10.41
C MET A 35 -5.77 -1.39 10.70
N ASP A 36 -4.61 -0.84 11.10
CA ASP A 36 -4.43 0.61 11.28
C ASP A 36 -4.65 1.36 9.96
N MET A 37 -4.10 0.83 8.85
CA MET A 37 -4.31 1.38 7.52
C MET A 37 -5.80 1.37 7.12
N ARG A 38 -6.52 0.28 7.38
CA ARG A 38 -7.97 0.19 7.17
C ARG A 38 -8.75 1.21 8.01
N PHE A 39 -8.39 1.40 9.28
CA PHE A 39 -9.08 2.35 10.16
C PHE A 39 -8.82 3.81 9.82
N ARG A 40 -7.65 4.15 9.27
CA ARG A 40 -7.32 5.51 8.80
C ARG A 40 -7.90 5.80 7.43
N GLY A 41 -8.14 4.74 6.65
CA GLY A 41 -8.50 4.85 5.25
C GLY A 41 -7.26 5.15 4.37
N PRO A 42 -7.33 4.81 3.08
CA PRO A 42 -6.20 4.93 2.15
C PRO A 42 -5.72 6.38 1.95
N GLY A 43 -6.59 7.37 2.15
CA GLY A 43 -6.30 8.79 1.93
C GLY A 43 -5.45 9.45 3.02
N GLU A 44 -5.38 8.92 4.25
CA GLU A 44 -4.55 9.48 5.33
C GLU A 44 -3.11 8.93 5.32
N VAL A 45 -2.89 7.72 4.82
CA VAL A 45 -1.53 7.19 4.57
C VAL A 45 -0.84 7.95 3.44
N LEU A 46 -1.61 8.42 2.46
CA LEU A 46 -1.14 9.23 1.33
C LEU A 46 -1.37 10.74 1.55
N GLY A 47 -1.82 11.14 2.74
CA GLY A 47 -2.26 12.50 3.07
C GLY A 47 -1.13 13.40 3.56
N LYS A 48 -0.50 14.13 2.63
CA LYS A 48 0.26 15.39 2.80
C LYS A 48 1.57 15.44 3.60
N ARG A 49 2.02 14.44 4.37
CA ARG A 49 3.37 14.45 5.01
C ARG A 49 3.99 13.07 5.26
N GLN A 50 4.14 12.23 4.24
CA GLN A 50 5.20 11.20 4.27
C GLN A 50 6.06 11.34 3.02
N SER A 51 7.32 11.69 3.25
CA SER A 51 8.30 12.22 2.30
C SER A 51 8.97 11.13 1.47
N GLY A 52 8.23 10.38 0.64
CA GLY A 52 8.93 9.44 -0.23
C GLY A 52 8.15 8.52 -1.17
N LEU A 53 6.83 8.62 -1.31
CA LEU A 53 6.11 7.84 -2.33
C LEU A 53 5.41 8.78 -3.30
N ALA A 54 5.77 8.65 -4.59
CA ALA A 54 5.08 9.34 -5.67
C ALA A 54 3.60 8.96 -5.65
N ASP A 55 2.74 9.94 -5.87
CA ASP A 55 1.28 9.80 -5.82
C ASP A 55 0.79 8.54 -6.56
N PHE A 56 0.45 7.48 -5.81
CA PHE A 56 -0.49 6.47 -6.29
C PHE A 56 -1.89 7.12 -6.32
N ALA A 57 -2.05 8.12 -7.18
CA ALA A 57 -3.28 8.90 -7.34
C ALA A 57 -4.46 8.06 -7.91
N LEU A 58 -4.26 6.78 -8.17
CA LEU A 58 -5.22 5.95 -8.91
C LEU A 58 -5.78 4.73 -8.16
N ALA A 59 -5.20 4.30 -7.02
CA ALA A 59 -5.66 3.08 -6.34
C ALA A 59 -5.45 3.13 -4.82
N SER A 60 -6.49 2.77 -4.08
CA SER A 60 -6.41 2.43 -2.67
C SER A 60 -5.72 1.07 -2.55
N LEU A 61 -4.51 1.02 -1.98
CA LEU A 61 -3.78 -0.25 -1.80
C LEU A 61 -4.58 -1.32 -1.03
N VAL A 62 -5.54 -0.87 -0.20
CA VAL A 62 -6.38 -1.77 0.62
C VAL A 62 -7.64 -2.19 -0.12
N GLU A 63 -8.31 -1.27 -0.81
CA GLU A 63 -9.60 -1.56 -1.45
C GLU A 63 -9.41 -2.17 -2.85
N ASP A 64 -8.32 -1.80 -3.54
CA ASP A 64 -8.01 -2.25 -4.90
C ASP A 64 -6.99 -3.40 -4.93
N GLN A 65 -6.72 -4.03 -3.79
CA GLN A 65 -5.72 -5.09 -3.65
C GLN A 65 -5.89 -6.20 -4.69
N ASP A 66 -7.15 -6.60 -4.97
CA ASP A 66 -7.46 -7.64 -5.95
C ASP A 66 -7.13 -7.20 -7.39
N VAL A 67 -7.44 -5.95 -7.73
CA VAL A 67 -7.15 -5.38 -9.05
C VAL A 67 -5.64 -5.22 -9.24
N LEU A 68 -4.93 -4.79 -8.19
CA LEU A 68 -3.48 -4.67 -8.19
C LEU A 68 -2.80 -6.03 -8.37
N ASN A 69 -3.30 -7.07 -7.69
CA ASN A 69 -2.81 -8.44 -7.87
C ASN A 69 -3.05 -8.93 -9.29
N LEU A 70 -4.24 -8.71 -9.84
CA LEU A 70 -4.55 -9.10 -11.23
C LEU A 70 -3.65 -8.38 -12.25
N ALA A 71 -3.41 -7.08 -12.05
CA ALA A 71 -2.52 -6.30 -12.90
C ALA A 71 -1.07 -6.81 -12.83
N ARG A 72 -0.59 -7.17 -11.62
CA ARG A 72 0.72 -7.77 -11.41
C ARG A 72 0.87 -9.10 -12.15
N ASP A 73 -0.09 -10.00 -11.97
CA ASP A 73 -0.09 -11.31 -12.63
C ASP A 73 -0.09 -11.19 -14.16
N ALA A 74 -0.82 -10.20 -14.69
CA ALA A 74 -0.84 -9.91 -16.11
C ALA A 74 0.53 -9.41 -16.61
N ALA A 75 1.15 -8.49 -15.87
CA ALA A 75 2.48 -7.97 -16.20
C ALA A 75 3.55 -9.08 -16.15
N GLU A 76 3.54 -9.93 -15.13
CA GLU A 76 4.48 -11.06 -15.01
C GLU A 76 4.37 -12.03 -16.20
N LYS A 77 3.15 -12.33 -16.66
CA LYS A 77 2.93 -13.17 -17.84
C LYS A 77 3.47 -12.54 -19.13
N ILE A 78 3.42 -11.22 -19.24
CA ILE A 78 3.96 -10.49 -20.40
C ILE A 78 5.49 -10.55 -20.35
N ILE A 79 6.11 -10.21 -19.21
CA ILE A 79 7.56 -10.21 -19.03
C ILE A 79 8.15 -11.60 -19.25
N LEU A 80 7.49 -12.66 -18.78
CA LEU A 80 7.94 -14.04 -18.97
C LEU A 80 7.99 -14.45 -20.45
N ARG A 81 7.12 -13.86 -21.28
CA ARG A 81 7.03 -14.15 -22.72
C ARG A 81 7.96 -13.27 -23.56
N ASP A 82 8.08 -12.00 -23.17
CA ASP A 82 8.82 -10.97 -23.90
C ASP A 82 9.34 -9.95 -22.89
N GLU A 83 10.52 -10.21 -22.34
CA GLU A 83 11.15 -9.39 -21.30
C GLU A 83 11.48 -7.98 -21.83
N ALA A 84 11.87 -7.89 -23.09
CA ALA A 84 12.23 -6.64 -23.75
C ALA A 84 11.02 -5.88 -24.33
N LEU A 85 9.83 -6.48 -24.30
CA LEU A 85 8.59 -5.95 -24.89
C LEU A 85 8.73 -5.64 -26.40
N GLU A 86 9.60 -6.36 -27.12
CA GLU A 86 9.88 -6.13 -28.55
C GLU A 86 8.64 -6.33 -29.43
N GLY A 87 7.77 -7.27 -29.06
CA GLY A 87 6.49 -7.52 -29.72
C GLY A 87 5.39 -6.51 -29.35
N LEU A 88 5.64 -5.62 -28.38
CA LEU A 88 4.67 -4.68 -27.81
C LEU A 88 5.25 -3.25 -27.75
N PRO A 89 5.57 -2.63 -28.90
CA PRO A 89 6.30 -1.35 -28.94
C PRO A 89 5.56 -0.18 -28.26
N LEU A 90 4.22 -0.18 -28.28
CA LEU A 90 3.43 0.84 -27.57
C LEU A 90 3.53 0.69 -26.05
N MET A 91 3.58 -0.55 -25.56
CA MET A 91 3.70 -0.83 -24.13
C MET A 91 5.12 -0.53 -23.65
N GLN A 92 6.13 -0.83 -24.46
CA GLN A 92 7.52 -0.47 -24.21
C GLN A 92 7.68 1.05 -24.10
N ALA A 93 7.17 1.81 -25.08
CA ALA A 93 7.24 3.28 -25.06
C ALA A 93 6.51 3.90 -23.86
N GLU A 94 5.33 3.37 -23.50
CA GLU A 94 4.58 3.85 -22.33
C GLU A 94 5.32 3.53 -21.02
N LEU A 95 5.93 2.34 -20.92
CA LEU A 95 6.73 1.95 -19.76
C LEU A 95 7.93 2.88 -19.59
N GLU A 96 8.68 3.15 -20.66
CA GLU A 96 9.82 4.08 -20.66
C GLU A 96 9.39 5.50 -20.25
N TYR A 97 8.30 6.00 -20.83
CA TYR A 97 7.73 7.30 -20.49
C TYR A 97 7.38 7.41 -18.99
N ARG A 98 6.67 6.41 -18.46
CA ARG A 98 6.30 6.39 -17.03
C ARG A 98 7.50 6.21 -16.12
N TYR A 99 8.43 5.35 -16.48
CA TYR A 99 9.65 5.10 -15.71
C TYR A 99 10.52 6.36 -15.63
N SER A 100 10.70 7.07 -16.76
CA SER A 100 11.39 8.36 -16.80
C SER A 100 10.71 9.40 -15.90
N LYS A 101 9.37 9.49 -15.93
CA LYS A 101 8.61 10.41 -15.08
C LYS A 101 8.69 10.06 -13.59
N LEU A 102 8.67 8.77 -13.25
CA LEU A 102 8.77 8.28 -11.87
C LEU A 102 10.16 8.54 -11.28
N MET A 103 11.22 8.21 -12.04
CA MET A 103 12.61 8.39 -11.63
C MET A 103 13.05 9.85 -11.70
N GLY A 104 12.49 10.63 -12.61
CA GLY A 104 12.75 12.06 -12.75
C GLY A 104 12.09 12.93 -11.68
N GLY A 105 11.10 12.41 -10.96
CA GLY A 105 10.36 13.14 -9.92
C GLY A 105 10.79 12.90 -8.47
N ALA A 106 11.62 11.88 -8.19
CA ALA A 106 11.77 11.37 -6.81
C ALA A 106 13.21 11.25 -6.27
N ILE A 107 14.23 11.84 -6.91
CA ILE A 107 15.62 11.81 -6.38
C ILE A 107 16.23 13.21 -6.17
N LEU A 108 15.60 14.29 -6.62
CA LEU A 108 16.10 15.66 -6.42
C LEU A 108 14.99 16.58 -5.90
N THR A 109 14.67 16.48 -4.60
CA THR A 109 14.49 17.55 -3.60
C THR A 109 13.67 17.09 -2.41
#